data_AF-A0A949CUB0-F1
#
_entry.id   AF-A0A949CUB0-F1
#
_cell.length_a   1.000
_cell.length_b   1.000
_cell.length_c   1.000
_cell.angle_alpha   90.00
_cell.angle_beta   90.00
_cell.angle_gamma   90.00
#
_symmetry.space_group_name_H-M   'P 1'
#
loop_
_entity.id
_entity.type
_entity.pdbx_description
1 polymer ?
#
loop_
_entity_poly.entity_id
_entity_poly.type
_entity_poly.pdbx_seq_one_letter_code
_entity_poly.pdbx_strand_id
1 'polypeptide(L)'
;VGLGLWQGSYQGTEGLWLRWYDHTGWIPTPVERADTESQRANTESQRADAESQRANTESQRADAESQRAEKLAAYLRSQGIDPDNLPILSTAL
;
A
#
# COMPACT_ATOMS: atom_id res chain seq x y z
N VAL A 1 -21.49 23.85 -22.48
CA VAL A 1 -21.73 24.12 -21.05
C VAL A 1 -23.16 24.59 -20.90
N GLY A 2 -23.90 24.06 -19.93
CA GLY A 2 -25.27 24.45 -19.61
C GLY A 2 -25.40 24.82 -18.13
N LEU A 3 -26.50 25.47 -17.77
CA LEU A 3 -26.85 25.81 -16.39
C LEU A 3 -28.10 25.00 -16.01
N GLY A 4 -28.04 24.31 -14.87
CA GLY A 4 -29.14 23.47 -14.39
C GLY A 4 -29.42 23.68 -12.91
N LEU A 5 -30.60 23.25 -12.46
CA LEU A 5 -30.95 23.22 -11.04
C LEU A 5 -30.38 21.94 -10.41
N TRP A 6 -29.56 22.11 -9.38
CA TRP A 6 -28.99 21.05 -8.57
C TRP A 6 -29.57 21.12 -7.16
N GLN A 7 -30.08 20.00 -6.65
CA GLN A 7 -30.57 19.90 -5.29
C GLN A 7 -29.44 19.49 -4.35
N GLY A 8 -29.16 20.31 -3.34
CA GLY A 8 -28.16 19.99 -2.32
C GLY A 8 -27.83 21.17 -1.41
N SER A 9 -26.71 21.07 -0.70
CA SER A 9 -26.23 22.12 0.21
C SER A 9 -25.14 22.97 -0.46
N TYR A 10 -25.30 24.29 -0.41
CA TYR A 10 -24.28 25.24 -0.81
C TYR A 10 -24.18 26.34 0.25
N GLN A 11 -22.95 26.63 0.70
CA GLN A 11 -22.69 27.57 1.81
C GLN A 11 -23.54 27.32 3.06
N GLY A 12 -23.80 26.05 3.39
CA GLY A 12 -24.57 25.67 4.57
C GLY A 12 -26.09 25.82 4.43
N THR A 13 -26.59 26.15 3.25
CA THR A 13 -28.03 26.22 2.98
C THR A 13 -28.45 25.09 2.03
N GLU A 14 -29.41 24.28 2.46
CA GLU A 14 -30.00 23.23 1.64
C GLU A 14 -31.09 23.81 0.73
N GLY A 15 -31.09 23.42 -0.55
CA GLY A 15 -32.08 23.89 -1.50
C GLY A 15 -31.77 23.53 -2.95
N LEU A 16 -32.47 24.21 -3.85
CA LEU A 16 -32.20 24.17 -5.28
C LEU A 16 -31.23 25.30 -5.64
N TRP A 17 -30.08 24.93 -6.19
CA TRP A 17 -29.02 25.83 -6.57
C TRP A 17 -28.78 25.79 -8.07
N LEU A 18 -28.36 26.91 -8.65
CA LEU A 18 -27.89 26.94 -10.03
C LEU A 18 -26.46 26.41 -10.09
N ARG A 19 -26.23 25.38 -10.90
CA ARG A 19 -24.92 24.76 -11.09
C ARG A 19 -24.61 24.56 -12.57
N TRP A 20 -23.35 24.75 -12.93
CA TRP A 20 -22.88 24.53 -14.30
C TRP A 20 -22.66 23.03 -14.55
N TYR A 21 -22.99 22.57 -15.75
CA TYR A 21 -22.72 21.20 -16.20
C TYR A 21 -22.22 21.19 -17.64
N ASP A 22 -21.53 20.12 -18.00
CA ASP A 22 -21.10 19.82 -19.37
C ASP A 22 -21.56 18.41 -19.79
N HIS A 23 -20.98 17.87 -20.87
CA HIS A 23 -21.32 16.55 -21.41
C HIS A 23 -20.91 15.39 -20.49
N THR A 24 -20.05 15.64 -19.49
CA THR A 24 -19.58 14.66 -18.51
C THR A 24 -20.37 14.72 -17.20
N GLY A 25 -21.14 15.78 -16.97
CA GLY A 25 -21.99 15.95 -15.80
C GLY A 25 -21.80 17.31 -15.13
N TRP A 26 -22.12 17.40 -13.84
CA TRP A 26 -21.98 18.62 -13.06
C TRP A 26 -20.51 19.02 -12.91
N ILE A 27 -20.20 20.28 -13.20
CA ILE A 27 -18.84 20.80 -13.01
C ILE A 27 -18.57 20.84 -11.50
N PRO A 28 -17.47 20.23 -11.02
CA PRO A 28 -17.08 20.30 -9.62
C PRO A 28 -16.75 21.74 -9.20
N THR A 29 -17.19 22.10 -8.01
CA THR A 29 -16.78 23.32 -7.31
C THR A 29 -15.30 23.22 -6.91
N PRO A 30 -14.61 24.35 -6.65
CA PRO A 30 -13.24 24.31 -6.14
C PRO A 30 -13.08 23.48 -4.86
N VAL A 31 -14.09 23.50 -3.98
CA VAL A 31 -14.11 22.73 -2.72
C VAL A 31 -14.19 21.23 -3.02
N GLU A 32 -15.14 20.79 -3.85
CA GLU A 32 -15.25 19.37 -4.23
C GLU A 32 -13.98 18.86 -4.94
N ARG A 33 -13.31 19.70 -5.74
CA ARG A 33 -12.01 19.34 -6.34
C ARG A 33 -10.92 19.18 -5.29
N ALA A 34 -10.81 20.11 -4.36
CA ALA A 34 -9.85 20.03 -3.26
C ALA A 34 -10.09 18.81 -2.36
N ASP A 35 -11.35 18.51 -2.05
CA ASP A 35 -11.71 17.31 -1.29
C ASP A 35 -11.33 16.03 -2.04
N THR A 36 -11.62 15.97 -3.33
CA THR A 36 -11.23 14.84 -4.19
C THR A 36 -9.72 14.66 -4.23
N GLU A 37 -8.96 15.76 -4.37
CA GLU A 37 -7.50 15.73 -4.38
C GLU A 37 -6.92 15.30 -3.03
N SER A 38 -7.46 15.82 -1.93
CA SER A 38 -7.11 15.43 -0.57
C SER A 38 -7.36 13.94 -0.32
N GLN A 39 -8.51 13.42 -0.75
CA GLN A 39 -8.81 11.99 -0.65
C GLN A 39 -7.85 11.12 -1.46
N ARG A 40 -7.46 11.57 -2.66
CA ARG A 40 -6.46 10.88 -3.48
C ARG A 40 -5.10 10.88 -2.80
N ALA A 41 -4.65 12.01 -2.28
CA ALA A 41 -3.38 12.13 -1.57
C ALA A 41 -3.35 11.24 -0.31
N ASN A 42 -4.43 11.21 0.46
CA ASN A 42 -4.54 10.34 1.64
C ASN A 42 -4.52 8.86 1.25
N THR A 43 -5.25 8.48 0.20
CA THR A 43 -5.25 7.11 -0.33
C THR A 43 -3.86 6.68 -0.77
N GLU A 44 -3.13 7.56 -1.46
CA GLU A 44 -1.77 7.27 -1.92
C GLU A 44 -0.79 7.15 -0.75
N SER A 45 -0.90 8.03 0.25
CA SER A 45 -0.12 7.92 1.49
C SER A 45 -0.33 6.58 2.19
N GLN A 46 -1.59 6.13 2.32
CA GLN A 46 -1.90 4.85 2.94
C GLN A 46 -1.31 3.66 2.17
N ARG A 47 -1.26 3.74 0.84
CA ARG A 47 -0.63 2.71 0.00
C ARG A 47 0.87 2.67 0.22
N ALA A 48 1.53 3.82 0.24
CA ALA A 48 2.97 3.92 0.50
C ALA A 48 3.33 3.37 1.89
N ASP A 49 2.54 3.70 2.92
CA ASP A 49 2.73 3.17 4.27
C ASP A 49 2.57 1.65 4.32
N ALA A 50 1.54 1.11 3.65
CA ALA A 50 1.30 -0.33 3.58
C ALA A 50 2.44 -1.08 2.85
N GLU A 51 2.97 -0.49 1.78
CA GLU A 51 4.11 -1.06 1.05
C GLU A 51 5.38 -1.04 1.91
N SER A 52 5.66 0.07 2.59
CA SER A 52 6.79 0.18 3.52
C SER A 52 6.71 -0.87 4.64
N GLN A 53 5.53 -1.08 5.22
CA GLN A 53 5.33 -2.12 6.24
C GLN A 53 5.59 -3.54 5.71
N ARG A 54 5.18 -3.82 4.47
CA ARG A 54 5.45 -5.12 3.82
C ARG A 54 6.94 -5.33 3.60
N ALA A 55 7.63 -4.34 3.05
CA ALA A 55 9.08 -4.39 2.83
C ALA A 55 9.84 -4.59 4.16
N ASN A 56 9.46 -3.87 5.21
CA ASN A 56 10.05 -4.05 6.54
C ASN A 56 9.81 -5.46 7.10
N THR A 57 8.61 -6.00 6.92
CA THR A 57 8.27 -7.36 7.37
C THR A 57 9.09 -8.41 6.61
N GLU A 58 9.26 -8.24 5.30
CA GLU A 58 10.05 -9.15 4.48
C GLU A 58 11.54 -9.10 4.86
N SER A 59 12.09 -7.89 5.07
CA SER A 59 13.47 -7.72 5.56
C SER A 59 13.68 -8.44 6.89
N GLN A 60 12.76 -8.26 7.85
CA GLN A 60 12.86 -8.93 9.15
C GLN A 60 12.81 -10.46 9.04
N ARG A 61 12.03 -10.99 8.09
CA ARG A 61 11.99 -12.44 7.83
C ARG A 61 13.29 -12.94 7.23
N ALA A 62 13.85 -12.23 6.26
CA ALA A 62 15.14 -12.55 5.65
C ALA A 62 16.27 -12.52 6.69
N ASP A 63 16.30 -11.50 7.56
CA ASP A 63 17.28 -11.39 8.64
C ASP A 63 17.14 -12.55 9.63
N ALA A 64 15.91 -12.91 10.01
CA ALA A 64 15.66 -14.03 10.91
C ALA A 64 16.07 -15.38 10.31
N GLU A 65 15.84 -15.58 9.00
CA GLU A 65 16.28 -16.78 8.29
C GLU A 65 17.81 -16.83 8.18
N SER A 66 18.45 -15.72 7.83
CA SER A 66 19.91 -15.60 7.76
C SER A 66 20.55 -15.93 9.12
N GLN A 67 20.03 -15.38 10.22
CA GLN A 67 20.53 -15.69 11.56
C GLN A 67 20.34 -17.17 11.94
N ARG A 68 19.24 -17.81 11.51
CA ARG A 68 19.02 -19.25 11.75
C ARG A 68 20.01 -20.08 10.94
N ALA A 69 20.21 -19.74 9.67
CA ALA A 69 21.18 -20.40 8.80
C ALA A 69 22.61 -20.25 9.34
N GLU A 70 22.99 -19.06 9.82
CA GLU A 70 24.30 -18.80 10.41
C GLU A 70 24.52 -19.61 11.69
N LYS A 71 23.52 -19.67 12.59
CA LYS A 71 23.58 -20.50 13.79
C LYS A 71 23.74 -21.98 13.45
N LEU A 72 23.01 -22.47 12.46
CA LEU A 72 23.13 -23.85 11.99
C LEU A 72 24.51 -24.12 11.39
N ALA A 73 25.01 -23.23 10.53
CA ALA A 73 26.34 -23.35 9.94
C ALA A 73 27.43 -23.35 11.01
N ALA A 74 27.32 -22.49 12.04
CA ALA A 74 28.23 -22.48 13.18
C ALA A 74 28.19 -23.80 13.97
N TYR A 75 27.00 -24.36 14.19
CA TYR A 75 26.84 -25.66 14.83
C TYR A 75 27.49 -26.78 14.01
N LEU A 76 27.25 -26.84 12.70
CA LEU A 76 27.86 -27.84 11.81
C LEU A 76 29.39 -27.76 11.82
N ARG A 77 29.94 -26.54 11.74
CA ARG A 77 31.39 -26.31 11.86
C ARG A 77 31.95 -26.80 13.20
N SER A 78 31.21 -26.62 14.30
CA SER A 78 31.61 -27.14 15.62
C SER A 78 31.67 -28.68 15.66
N GLN A 79 30.91 -29.36 14.80
CA GLN A 79 30.92 -30.81 14.65
C GLN A 79 31.92 -31.29 13.57
N GLY A 80 32.71 -30.38 12.98
CA GLY A 80 33.66 -30.71 11.91
C GLY A 80 33.02 -30.96 10.54
N ILE A 81 31.75 -30.58 10.36
CA ILE A 81 31.03 -30.68 9.08
C ILE A 81 31.09 -29.33 8.37
N ASP A 82 31.48 -29.33 7.09
CA ASP A 82 31.47 -28.14 6.25
C ASP A 82 30.04 -27.84 5.75
N PRO A 83 29.41 -26.72 6.17
CA PRO A 83 28.04 -26.38 5.76
C PRO A 83 27.90 -26.03 4.27
N ASP A 84 28.98 -25.67 3.57
CA ASP A 84 28.95 -25.35 2.14
C ASP A 84 29.09 -26.60 1.26
N ASN A 85 29.44 -27.74 1.88
CA ASN A 85 29.62 -29.02 1.21
C ASN A 85 28.78 -30.13 1.88
N LEU A 86 27.50 -29.84 2.13
CA LEU A 86 26.58 -30.81 2.70
C LEU A 86 26.29 -31.93 1.69
N PRO A 87 26.32 -33.21 2.10
CA PRO A 87 25.93 -34.30 1.23
C PRO A 87 24.45 -34.15 0.89
N ILE A 88 24.12 -34.29 -0.40
CA ILE A 88 22.72 -34.34 -0.86
C ILE A 88 22.10 -35.58 -0.21
N LEU A 89 21.25 -35.39 0.80
CA LEU A 89 20.49 -36.47 1.39
C LEU A 89 19.44 -36.90 0.36
N SER A 90 19.80 -37.85 -0.50
CA SER A 90 18.82 -38.61 -1.30
C SER A 90 17.87 -39.29 -0.34
N THR A 91 16.74 -38.64 -0.10
CA THR A 91 15.60 -39.24 0.58
C THR A 91 15.09 -40.33 -0.35
N ALA A 92 15.53 -41.57 -0.12
CA ALA A 92 14.97 -42.74 -0.78
C ALA A 92 13.50 -42.87 -0.33
N LEU A 93 12.59 -42.71 -1.30
CA LEU A 93 11.17 -43.06 -1.19
C LEU A 93 11.00 -44.57 -1.08
#